data_AF-A0A6B8WEQ6-F1
#
_entry.id   AF-A0A6B8WEQ6-F1
#
_cell.length_a   1.000
_cell.length_b   1.000
_cell.length_c   1.000
_cell.angle_alpha   90.00
_cell.angle_beta   90.00
_cell.angle_gamma   90.00
#
_symmetry.space_group_name_H-M   'P 1'
#
loop_
_entity.id
_entity.type
_entity.pdbx_description
1 polymer ?
#
loop_
_entity_poly.entity_id
_entity_poly.type
_entity_poly.pdbx_seq_one_letter_code
_entity_poly.pdbx_strand_id
1 'polypeptide(L)'
;MREWAGRVGPSATVVVNRIFESVAVDEQGLNVALAVLRLTRRYSAERVEAACRIALAGHVRSPRYVHLHPILVTGQDQAARLWPQTLPPGGSGSAAVVP
;
A
#
# COMPACT_ATOMS: atom_id res chain seq x y z
N MET A 1 9.45 4.60 -15.32
CA MET A 1 9.00 4.55 -13.89
C MET A 1 7.50 4.41 -13.77
N ARG A 2 6.69 5.31 -14.35
CA ARG A 2 5.22 5.22 -14.36
C ARG A 2 4.71 3.91 -14.98
N GLU A 3 5.33 3.43 -16.06
CA GLU A 3 5.01 2.13 -16.66
C GLU A 3 5.23 0.96 -15.69
N TRP A 4 6.34 0.95 -14.95
CA TRP A 4 6.58 -0.08 -13.93
C TRP A 4 5.54 0.01 -12.81
N ALA A 5 5.24 1.21 -12.31
CA ALA A 5 4.18 1.40 -11.34
C ALA A 5 2.82 0.88 -11.85
N GLY A 6 2.50 1.12 -13.12
CA GLY A 6 1.28 0.60 -13.77
C GLY A 6 1.22 -0.93 -13.81
N ARG A 7 2.36 -1.61 -13.99
CA ARG A 7 2.43 -3.09 -13.89
C ARG A 7 2.24 -3.61 -12.48
N VAL A 8 2.53 -2.82 -11.45
CA VAL A 8 2.26 -3.17 -10.06
C VAL A 8 0.77 -2.96 -9.74
N GLY A 9 0.24 -1.80 -10.11
CA GLY A 9 -1.18 -1.49 -9.98
C GLY A 9 -1.50 0.01 -9.87
N PRO A 10 -2.80 0.34 -9.79
CA PRO A 10 -3.27 1.72 -9.75
C PRO A 10 -2.81 2.47 -8.50
N SER A 11 -2.82 1.84 -7.32
CA SER A 11 -2.41 2.47 -6.06
C SER A 11 -0.92 2.78 -6.06
N ALA A 12 -0.10 1.85 -6.57
CA ALA A 12 1.33 2.08 -6.75
C ALA A 12 1.61 3.25 -7.70
N THR A 13 0.83 3.38 -8.78
CA THR A 13 0.92 4.51 -9.71
C THR A 13 0.60 5.84 -9.01
N VAL A 14 -0.45 5.88 -8.20
CA VAL A 14 -0.80 7.08 -7.41
C VAL A 14 0.31 7.44 -6.43
N VAL A 15 0.87 6.46 -5.70
CA VAL A 15 2.00 6.70 -4.77
C VAL A 15 3.20 7.32 -5.50
N VAL A 16 3.58 6.76 -6.66
CA VAL A 16 4.69 7.29 -7.46
C VAL A 16 4.41 8.72 -7.91
N ASN A 17 3.18 9.03 -8.35
CA ASN A 17 2.82 10.39 -8.74
C ASN A 17 2.92 11.37 -7.56
N ARG A 18 2.37 11.00 -6.40
CA ARG A 18 2.44 11.84 -5.19
C ARG A 18 3.86 12.08 -4.70
N ILE A 19 4.77 11.12 -4.93
CA ILE A 19 6.20 11.31 -4.63
C ILE A 19 6.78 12.44 -5.48
N PHE A 20 6.56 12.42 -6.79
CA PHE A 20 7.06 13.48 -7.69
C PHE A 20 6.40 14.83 -7.41
N GLU A 21 5.11 14.85 -7.10
CA GLU A 21 4.41 16.08 -6.68
C GLU A 21 4.93 16.66 -5.36
N SER A 22 5.60 15.84 -4.53
CA SER A 22 6.11 16.26 -3.21
C SER A 22 7.52 16.84 -3.22
N VAL A 23 8.24 16.75 -4.34
CA VAL A 23 9.64 17.19 -4.46
C VAL A 23 9.74 18.36 -5.44
N ALA A 24 10.65 19.28 -5.16
CA ALA A 24 10.92 20.42 -6.06
C ALA A 24 11.79 20.03 -7.27
N VAL A 25 12.57 18.95 -7.14
CA VAL A 25 13.51 18.47 -8.15
C VAL A 25 13.23 17.01 -8.47
N ASP A 26 12.97 16.70 -9.74
CA ASP A 26 12.56 15.36 -10.20
C ASP A 26 13.55 14.25 -9.83
N GLU A 27 14.84 14.55 -9.81
CA GLU A 27 15.89 13.58 -9.44
C GLU A 27 15.72 13.04 -8.01
N GLN A 28 15.21 13.87 -7.09
CA GLN A 28 14.89 13.45 -5.72
C GLN A 28 13.70 12.48 -5.69
N GLY A 29 12.71 12.71 -6.55
CA GLY A 29 11.54 11.85 -6.70
C GLY A 29 11.90 10.48 -7.27
N LEU A 30 12.88 10.43 -8.19
CA LEU A 30 13.33 9.20 -8.84
C LEU A 30 13.85 8.18 -7.82
N ASN A 31 14.76 8.57 -6.94
CA ASN A 31 15.33 7.66 -5.93
C ASN A 31 14.27 7.14 -4.96
N VAL A 32 13.35 8.02 -4.53
CA VAL A 32 12.27 7.67 -3.61
C VAL A 32 11.26 6.70 -4.26
N ALA A 33 10.85 6.97 -5.50
CA ALA A 33 9.93 6.11 -6.23
C ALA A 33 10.58 4.77 -6.59
N LEU A 34 11.88 4.74 -6.93
CA LEU A 34 12.61 3.49 -7.10
C LEU A 34 12.66 2.66 -5.81
N ALA A 35 12.86 3.29 -4.65
CA ALA A 35 12.86 2.57 -3.38
C ALA A 35 11.53 1.88 -3.12
N VAL A 36 10.41 2.54 -3.43
CA VAL A 36 9.06 1.94 -3.35
C VAL A 36 8.93 0.77 -4.34
N LEU A 37 9.23 0.98 -5.62
CA LEU A 37 9.05 -0.05 -6.64
C LEU A 37 9.97 -1.26 -6.42
N ARG A 38 11.15 -1.08 -5.83
CA ARG A 38 12.07 -2.18 -5.49
C ARG A 38 11.50 -3.13 -4.44
N LEU A 39 10.46 -2.76 -3.69
CA LEU A 39 9.76 -3.69 -2.79
C LEU A 39 9.21 -4.91 -3.54
N THR A 40 8.89 -4.78 -4.85
CA THR A 40 8.43 -5.90 -5.68
C THR A 40 9.49 -6.97 -5.93
N ARG A 41 10.75 -6.74 -5.53
CA ARG A 41 11.81 -7.75 -5.58
C ARG A 41 11.74 -8.73 -4.41
N ARG A 42 11.14 -8.32 -3.29
CA ARG A 42 11.03 -9.11 -2.05
C ARG A 42 9.60 -9.56 -1.79
N TYR A 43 8.63 -8.79 -2.24
CA TYR A 43 7.20 -9.05 -2.08
C TYR A 43 6.55 -9.13 -3.45
N SER A 44 5.44 -9.88 -3.56
CA SER A 44 4.70 -9.93 -4.82
C SER A 44 4.13 -8.56 -5.18
N ALA A 45 3.91 -8.32 -6.48
CA ALA A 45 3.29 -7.08 -6.96
C ALA A 45 1.92 -6.83 -6.30
N GLU A 46 1.13 -7.89 -6.09
CA GLU A 46 -0.18 -7.82 -5.43
C GLU A 46 -0.07 -7.30 -3.98
N ARG A 47 0.92 -7.80 -3.22
CA ARG A 47 1.17 -7.35 -1.85
C ARG A 47 1.63 -5.90 -1.80
N VAL A 48 2.52 -5.50 -2.71
CA VAL A 48 3.00 -4.11 -2.81
C VAL A 48 1.86 -3.16 -3.19
N GLU A 49 0.98 -3.56 -4.11
CA GLU A 49 -0.21 -2.79 -4.49
C GLU A 49 -1.19 -2.64 -3.31
N ALA A 50 -1.44 -3.71 -2.57
CA ALA A 50 -2.26 -3.66 -1.36
C ALA A 50 -1.65 -2.75 -0.27
N ALA A 51 -0.33 -2.81 -0.07
CA ALA A 51 0.36 -1.91 0.86
C ALA A 51 0.27 -0.44 0.42
N CYS A 52 0.39 -0.15 -0.88
CA CYS A 52 0.17 1.19 -1.42
C CYS A 52 -1.25 1.68 -1.13
N ARG A 53 -2.26 0.82 -1.32
CA ARG A 53 -3.66 1.14 -1.03
C ARG A 53 -3.89 1.48 0.44
N ILE A 54 -3.36 0.66 1.35
CA ILE A 54 -3.46 0.90 2.80
C ILE A 54 -2.80 2.23 3.17
N ALA A 55 -1.59 2.49 2.66
CA ALA A 55 -0.88 3.73 2.97
C ALA A 55 -1.58 4.98 2.43
N LEU A 56 -2.21 4.89 1.25
CA LEU A 56 -3.01 5.99 0.68
C LEU A 56 -4.30 6.27 1.45
N ALA A 57 -4.88 5.26 2.10
CA ALA A 57 -6.06 5.40 2.96
C ALA A 57 -5.71 6.03 4.34
N GLY A 58 -4.43 6.04 4.70
CA GLY A 58 -3.93 6.70 5.91
C GLY A 58 -3.77 8.22 5.75
N HIS A 59 -3.22 8.85 6.80
CA HIS A 59 -3.04 10.30 6.87
C HIS A 59 -1.80 10.83 6.12
N VAL A 60 -1.03 9.95 5.47
CA VAL A 60 0.22 10.32 4.81
C VAL A 60 -0.05 10.77 3.39
N ARG A 61 0.18 12.06 3.11
CA ARG A 61 -0.06 12.65 1.78
C ARG A 61 0.78 11.98 0.70
N SER A 62 2.09 11.82 0.93
CA SER A 62 3.02 11.15 0.01
C SER A 62 3.63 9.90 0.67
N PRO A 63 2.98 8.72 0.58
CA PRO A 63 3.56 7.48 1.05
C PRO A 63 4.94 7.23 0.40
N ARG A 64 5.86 6.66 1.18
CA ARG A 64 7.24 6.36 0.77
C ARG A 64 7.63 5.00 1.32
N TYR A 65 8.82 4.51 0.97
CA TYR A 65 9.33 3.22 1.45
C TYR A 65 9.14 3.00 2.96
N VAL A 66 9.46 4.00 3.78
CA VAL A 66 9.34 3.92 5.25
C VAL A 66 7.92 3.68 5.76
N HIS A 67 6.90 4.05 4.97
CA HIS A 67 5.49 3.83 5.29
C HIS A 67 5.00 2.46 4.77
N LEU A 68 5.52 2.03 3.61
CA LEU A 68 5.08 0.78 2.97
C LEU A 68 5.77 -0.46 3.56
N HIS A 69 7.05 -0.33 3.92
CA HIS A 69 7.83 -1.46 4.42
C HIS A 69 7.25 -2.07 5.70
N PRO A 70 6.82 -1.30 6.73
CA PRO A 70 6.18 -1.88 7.91
C PRO A 70 4.89 -2.64 7.61
N ILE A 71 4.05 -2.13 6.69
CA ILE A 71 2.80 -2.80 6.27
C ILE A 71 3.11 -4.19 5.69
N LEU A 72 4.13 -4.26 4.83
CA LEU A 72 4.57 -5.51 4.19
C LEU A 72 5.26 -6.49 5.15
N VAL A 73 6.06 -5.97 6.10
CA VAL A 73 6.74 -6.80 7.11
C VAL A 73 5.74 -7.41 8.09
N THR A 74 4.77 -6.62 8.55
CA THR A 74 3.74 -7.07 9.49
C THR A 74 2.63 -7.89 8.83
N GLY A 75 2.56 -7.92 7.49
CA GLY A 75 1.54 -8.65 6.75
C GLY A 75 0.16 -7.98 6.78
N GLN A 76 0.06 -6.71 7.17
CA GLN A 76 -1.18 -5.94 7.17
C GLN A 76 -1.84 -5.89 5.79
N ASP A 77 -1.02 -5.87 4.72
CA ASP A 77 -1.47 -5.95 3.33
C ASP A 77 -2.27 -7.22 3.01
N GLN A 78 -2.04 -8.29 3.78
CA GLN A 78 -2.74 -9.57 3.65
C GLN A 78 -3.95 -9.65 4.58
N ALA A 79 -3.88 -9.04 5.77
CA ALA A 79 -5.01 -9.01 6.71
C ALA A 79 -6.26 -8.34 6.11
N ALA A 80 -6.09 -7.27 5.34
CA ALA A 80 -7.19 -6.64 4.61
C ALA A 80 -7.83 -7.56 3.55
N ARG A 81 -7.09 -8.54 3.01
CA ARG A 81 -7.61 -9.57 2.10
C ARG A 81 -8.29 -10.70 2.86
N LEU A 82 -7.79 -11.03 4.05
CA LEU A 82 -8.31 -12.09 4.90
C LEU A 82 -9.58 -11.69 5.64
N TRP A 83 -9.87 -10.38 5.81
CA TRP A 83 -11.21 -9.96 6.21
C TRP A 83 -12.19 -10.25 5.06
N PRO A 84 -13.05 -11.26 5.18
CA PRO A 84 -13.95 -11.61 4.10
C PRO A 84 -14.96 -10.47 3.91
N GLN A 85 -15.16 -10.04 2.66
CA GLN A 85 -16.32 -9.23 2.25
C GLN A 85 -17.66 -10.00 2.42
N THR A 86 -17.65 -11.16 3.09
CA THR A 86 -18.84 -11.99 3.31
C THR A 86 -19.60 -11.62 4.57
N LEU A 87 -19.26 -10.54 5.27
CA LEU A 87 -20.17 -10.01 6.28
C LEU A 87 -21.28 -9.23 5.56
N PRO A 88 -22.53 -9.70 5.52
CA PRO A 88 -23.62 -8.88 5.02
C PRO A 88 -23.72 -7.61 5.88
N PRO A 89 -24.02 -6.44 5.29
CA PRO A 89 -24.26 -5.22 6.06
C PRO A 89 -25.61 -5.34 6.78
N GLY A 90 -25.61 -5.97 7.95
CA GLY A 90 -26.81 -6.16 8.76
C GLY A 90 -26.76 -7.42 9.60
N GLY A 91 -26.00 -7.39 10.69
CA GLY A 91 -25.91 -8.51 11.63
C GLY A 91 -25.41 -8.05 12.99
N SER A 92 -26.28 -7.37 13.74
CA SER A 92 -26.20 -7.28 15.19
C SER A 92 -26.04 -8.70 15.76
N GLY A 93 -25.02 -8.94 16.58
CA GLY A 93 -24.86 -10.26 17.20
C GLY A 93 -23.55 -10.45 17.95
N SER A 94 -23.51 -9.93 19.17
CA SER A 94 -22.88 -10.55 20.35
C SER A 94 -21.57 -11.32 20.12
N ALA A 95 -20.43 -10.69 20.42
CA ALA A 95 -19.20 -11.41 20.72
C ALA A 95 -19.38 -12.14 22.05
N ALA A 96 -19.75 -13.42 21.96
CA ALA A 96 -19.75 -14.34 23.08
C ALA A 96 -18.34 -14.46 23.68
N VAL A 97 -18.25 -14.10 24.96
CA VAL A 97 -17.53 -14.77 26.04
C VAL A 97 -16.58 -15.89 25.61
N VAL A 98 -15.28 -15.61 25.77
CA VAL A 98 -14.23 -16.60 26.01
C VAL A 98 -14.43 -17.24 27.39
N PRO A 99 -14.33 -18.57 27.46
CA PRO A 99 -13.34 -19.19 28.34
C PRO A 99 -12.22 -19.88 27.55
#